data_AF-A0A6G1YVG9-F1
#
_entry.id   AF-A0A6G1YVG9-F1
#
_cell.length_a   1.000
_cell.length_b   1.000
_cell.length_c   1.000
_cell.angle_alpha   90.00
_cell.angle_beta   90.00
_cell.angle_gamma   90.00
#
_symmetry.space_group_name_H-M   'P 1'
#
loop_
_entity.id
_entity.type
_entity.pdbx_description
1 polymer ?
#
loop_
_entity_poly.entity_id
_entity_poly.type
_entity_poly.pdbx_seq_one_letter_code
_entity_poly.pdbx_strand_id
1 'polypeptide(L)'
;MIDEAVLRLKDVRMPAYYLNYQHNILKNVQKNFELAAKARKLGLDVSDGVEPKIAYDLADRVAKMHNIDIADRLRVLLSWSTKEKAALTIAEEIALAEYGNGDLRTRLDNAVRVSLAIVTEGMT
;
A
#
# COMPACT_ATOMS: atom_id res chain seq x y z
N MET A 1 11.22 -4.74 5.74
CA MET A 1 10.41 -5.56 4.82
C MET A 1 9.95 -6.86 5.47
N ILE A 2 10.88 -7.73 5.90
CA ILE A 2 10.51 -8.98 6.61
C ILE A 2 9.85 -8.66 7.96
N ASP A 3 10.44 -7.76 8.76
CA ASP A 3 9.87 -7.39 10.08
C ASP A 3 8.47 -6.79 9.97
N GLU A 4 8.27 -5.98 8.93
CA GLU A 4 6.97 -5.38 8.63
C GLU A 4 5.95 -6.44 8.24
N ALA A 5 6.31 -7.39 7.38
CA ALA A 5 5.44 -8.51 7.05
C ALA A 5 5.11 -9.39 8.27
N VAL A 6 6.09 -9.64 9.15
CA VAL A 6 5.87 -10.37 10.41
C VAL A 6 4.89 -9.62 11.31
N LEU A 7 5.05 -8.30 11.44
CA LEU A 7 4.11 -7.45 12.18
C LEU A 7 2.70 -7.52 11.61
N ARG A 8 2.55 -7.50 10.28
CA ARG A 8 1.24 -7.58 9.59
C ARG A 8 0.58 -8.96 9.72
N LEU A 9 1.36 -10.03 9.84
CA LEU A 9 0.85 -11.40 9.93
C LEU A 9 0.66 -11.90 11.37
N LYS A 10 1.03 -11.11 12.38
CA LYS A 10 1.02 -11.53 13.79
C LYS A 10 -0.34 -12.07 14.28
N ASP A 11 -1.44 -11.52 13.75
CA ASP A 11 -2.81 -11.84 14.16
C ASP A 11 -3.46 -12.91 13.25
N VAL A 12 -2.76 -13.33 12.19
CA VAL A 12 -3.25 -14.34 11.25
C VAL A 12 -2.95 -15.73 11.80
N ARG A 13 -3.99 -16.49 12.15
CA ARG A 13 -3.84 -17.89 12.55
C ARG A 13 -3.50 -18.74 11.34
N MET A 14 -2.24 -19.17 11.24
CA MET A 14 -1.75 -19.98 10.14
C MET A 14 -0.74 -21.04 10.61
N PRO A 15 -0.72 -22.25 10.00
CA PRO A 15 0.32 -23.24 10.23
C PRO A 15 1.74 -22.70 10.03
N ALA A 16 2.70 -23.22 10.81
CA ALA A 16 4.10 -22.79 10.77
C ALA A 16 4.75 -22.93 9.37
N TYR A 17 4.32 -23.90 8.56
CA TYR A 17 4.87 -24.08 7.22
C TYR A 17 4.51 -22.91 6.27
N TYR A 18 3.36 -22.25 6.44
CA TYR A 18 3.03 -21.06 5.66
C TYR A 18 3.85 -19.85 6.09
N LEU A 19 4.16 -19.72 7.39
CA LEU A 19 5.07 -18.67 7.87
C LEU A 19 6.46 -18.82 7.24
N ASN A 20 6.99 -20.05 7.23
CA ASN A 20 8.27 -20.34 6.59
C ASN A 20 8.24 -20.09 5.08
N TYR A 21 7.15 -20.49 4.40
CA TYR A 21 6.97 -20.24 2.98
C TYR A 21 6.98 -18.74 2.67
N GLN A 22 6.20 -17.96 3.41
CA GLN A 22 6.13 -16.51 3.25
C GLN A 22 7.47 -15.84 3.54
N HIS A 23 8.17 -16.26 4.60
CA HIS A 23 9.50 -15.77 4.93
C HIS A 23 10.49 -15.99 3.76
N ASN A 24 10.47 -17.19 3.17
CA ASN A 24 11.34 -17.51 2.04
C ASN A 24 11.06 -16.64 0.81
N ILE A 25 9.78 -16.38 0.49
CA ILE A 25 9.41 -15.45 -0.58
C ILE A 25 9.96 -14.05 -0.28
N LEU A 26 9.71 -13.52 0.91
CA LEU A 26 10.14 -12.18 1.29
C LEU A 26 11.66 -12.04 1.27
N LYS A 27 12.39 -13.05 1.73
CA LYS A 27 13.86 -13.06 1.69
C LYS A 27 14.39 -12.97 0.26
N ASN A 28 13.77 -13.70 -0.68
CA ASN A 28 14.13 -13.64 -2.09
C ASN A 28 13.77 -12.30 -2.73
N VAL A 29 12.58 -11.76 -2.42
CA VAL A 29 12.15 -10.43 -2.88
C VAL A 29 13.11 -9.36 -2.38
N GLN A 30 13.52 -9.41 -1.11
CA GLN A 30 14.44 -8.43 -0.52
C GLN A 30 15.79 -8.48 -1.23
N LYS A 31 16.34 -9.68 -1.43
CA LYS A 31 17.61 -9.87 -2.15
C LYS A 31 17.55 -9.30 -3.57
N ASN A 32 16.46 -9.56 -4.29
CA ASN A 32 16.27 -9.06 -5.65
C ASN A 32 16.09 -7.54 -5.68
N PHE A 33 15.34 -6.98 -4.73
CA PHE A 33 15.12 -5.55 -4.61
C PHE A 33 16.42 -4.80 -4.31
N GLU A 34 17.25 -5.31 -3.40
CA GLU A 34 18.57 -4.74 -3.08
C GLU A 34 19.52 -4.76 -4.29
N LEU A 35 19.49 -5.84 -5.08
CA LEU A 35 20.26 -5.92 -6.32
C LEU A 35 19.79 -4.89 -7.35
N ALA A 36 18.47 -4.79 -7.55
CA ALA A 36 17.87 -3.82 -8.46
C ALA A 36 18.17 -2.37 -8.02
N ALA A 37 18.13 -2.08 -6.72
CA ALA A 37 18.46 -0.77 -6.17
C ALA A 37 19.93 -0.39 -6.43
N LYS A 38 20.86 -1.35 -6.33
CA LYS A 38 22.27 -1.11 -6.68
C LYS A 38 22.45 -0.81 -8.17
N ALA A 39 21.73 -1.53 -9.04
CA ALA A 39 21.78 -1.31 -10.49
C ALA A 39 21.18 0.05 -10.87
N ARG A 40 20.01 0.41 -10.34
CA ARG A 40 19.33 1.67 -10.63
C ARG A 40 20.15 2.90 -10.22
N LYS A 41 20.89 2.81 -9.12
CA LYS A 41 21.83 3.86 -8.67
C LYS A 41 22.98 4.16 -9.64
N LEU A 42 23.22 3.33 -10.65
CA LEU A 42 24.20 3.63 -11.70
C LEU A 42 23.70 4.72 -12.67
N GLY A 43 22.41 5.09 -12.62
CA GLY A 43 21.84 6.17 -13.43
C GLY A 43 21.74 5.85 -14.92
N LEU A 44 21.69 4.55 -15.27
CA LEU A 44 21.58 4.08 -16.65
C LEU A 44 20.12 3.94 -17.14
N ASP A 45 19.16 4.00 -16.20
CA ASP A 45 17.73 3.92 -16.46
C ASP A 45 17.05 5.28 -16.22
N VAL A 46 15.76 5.39 -16.55
CA VAL A 46 14.93 6.60 -16.42
C VAL A 46 14.81 7.11 -14.98
N SER A 47 15.03 6.24 -13.99
CA SER A 47 14.97 6.53 -12.56
C SER A 47 16.17 5.89 -11.86
N ASP A 48 16.71 6.58 -10.86
CA ASP A 48 17.79 6.12 -9.99
C ASP A 48 17.30 5.20 -8.85
N GLY A 49 15.98 5.05 -8.72
CA GLY A 49 15.30 4.19 -7.77
C GLY A 49 14.56 3.02 -8.41
N VAL A 50 14.28 2.00 -7.60
CA VAL A 50 13.36 0.92 -7.97
C VAL A 50 11.94 1.47 -7.94
N GLU A 51 11.29 1.56 -9.10
CA GLU A 51 9.94 2.15 -9.24
C GLU A 51 8.82 1.28 -8.63
N PRO A 52 8.83 -0.07 -8.77
CA PRO A 52 7.82 -0.91 -8.13
C PRO A 52 7.87 -0.82 -6.60
N LYS A 53 6.76 -0.41 -5.99
CA LYS A 53 6.61 -0.36 -4.53
C LYS A 53 6.10 -1.70 -4.01
N ILE A 54 6.68 -2.14 -2.89
CA ILE A 54 6.25 -3.37 -2.21
C ILE A 54 5.03 -3.05 -1.34
N ALA A 55 3.93 -3.78 -1.50
CA ALA A 55 2.73 -3.69 -0.69
C ALA A 55 2.38 -5.06 -0.11
N TYR A 56 1.87 -5.11 1.13
CA TYR A 56 1.52 -6.38 1.80
C TYR A 56 0.03 -6.70 1.77
N ASP A 57 -0.82 -5.67 1.73
CA ASP A 57 -2.26 -5.80 1.74
C ASP A 57 -2.92 -4.74 0.85
N LEU A 58 -4.25 -4.76 0.79
CA LEU A 58 -5.05 -3.81 0.05
C LEU A 58 -4.73 -2.36 0.45
N ALA A 59 -4.68 -2.08 1.74
CA ALA A 59 -4.53 -0.71 2.23
C ALA A 59 -3.17 -0.13 1.87
N ASP A 60 -2.11 -0.93 1.99
CA ASP A 60 -0.77 -0.57 1.52
C ASP A 60 -0.74 -0.30 0.02
N ARG A 61 -1.42 -1.15 -0.77
CA ARG A 61 -1.43 -1.04 -2.23
C ARG A 61 -2.03 0.30 -2.66
N VAL A 62 -3.20 0.66 -2.12
CA VAL A 62 -3.89 1.92 -2.44
C VAL A 62 -3.08 3.12 -1.97
N ALA A 63 -2.57 3.10 -0.74
CA ALA A 63 -1.75 4.19 -0.19
C ALA A 63 -0.49 4.45 -1.04
N LYS A 64 0.24 3.39 -1.39
CA LYS A 64 1.48 3.46 -2.19
C LYS A 64 1.21 3.85 -3.65
N MET A 65 0.07 3.46 -4.21
CA MET A 65 -0.33 3.83 -5.58
C MET A 65 -0.58 5.33 -5.70
N HIS A 66 -1.26 5.94 -4.71
CA HIS A 66 -1.62 7.35 -4.76
C HIS A 66 -0.67 8.28 -3.99
N ASN A 67 0.30 7.73 -3.24
CA ASN A 67 1.19 8.49 -2.34
C ASN A 67 0.42 9.26 -1.26
N ILE A 68 -0.60 8.64 -0.68
CA ILE A 68 -1.41 9.23 0.39
C ILE A 68 -1.38 8.28 1.58
N ASP A 69 -1.05 8.81 2.76
CA ASP A 69 -0.90 8.01 3.99
C ASP A 69 -2.26 7.65 4.61
N ILE A 70 -2.96 6.72 3.98
CA ILE A 70 -4.29 6.24 4.39
C ILE A 70 -4.27 4.80 4.91
N ALA A 71 -3.11 4.13 4.90
CA ALA A 71 -3.03 2.68 5.01
C ALA A 71 -3.60 2.18 6.34
N ASP A 72 -3.19 2.77 7.47
CA ASP A 72 -3.67 2.34 8.79
C ASP A 72 -5.13 2.73 9.03
N ARG A 73 -5.57 3.91 8.58
CA ARG A 73 -6.98 4.32 8.65
C ARG A 73 -7.88 3.36 7.87
N LEU A 74 -7.50 3.04 6.63
CA LEU A 74 -8.26 2.15 5.76
C LEU A 74 -8.35 0.75 6.35
N ARG A 75 -7.29 0.22 6.98
CA ARG A 75 -7.36 -1.07 7.70
C ARG A 75 -8.37 -1.05 8.83
N VAL A 76 -8.39 0.01 9.63
CA VAL A 76 -9.38 0.17 10.70
C VAL A 76 -10.79 0.18 10.12
N LEU A 77 -11.05 0.94 9.06
CA LEU A 77 -12.38 0.96 8.42
C LEU A 77 -12.78 -0.41 7.88
N LEU A 78 -11.87 -1.14 7.24
CA LEU A 78 -12.13 -2.47 6.68
C LEU A 78 -12.37 -3.55 7.75
N SER A 79 -11.95 -3.33 9.01
CA SER A 79 -12.15 -4.32 10.07
C SER A 79 -13.59 -4.37 10.60
N TRP A 80 -14.39 -3.34 10.37
CA TRP A 80 -15.77 -3.24 10.87
C TRP A 80 -16.80 -2.76 9.84
N SER A 81 -16.37 -2.30 8.67
CA SER A 81 -17.25 -1.82 7.59
C SER A 81 -17.02 -2.58 6.27
N THR A 82 -17.92 -2.38 5.30
CA THR A 82 -17.72 -2.91 3.94
C THR A 82 -16.72 -2.04 3.16
N LYS A 83 -16.13 -2.59 2.10
CA LYS A 83 -15.17 -1.86 1.25
C LYS A 83 -15.77 -0.57 0.69
N GLU A 84 -17.05 -0.61 0.30
CA GLU A 84 -17.75 0.53 -0.28
C GLU A 84 -17.94 1.64 0.75
N LYS A 85 -18.28 1.29 1.99
CA LYS A 85 -18.39 2.27 3.09
C LYS A 85 -17.03 2.86 3.45
N ALA A 86 -16.01 2.01 3.57
CA ALA A 86 -14.63 2.46 3.81
C ALA A 86 -14.15 3.42 2.72
N ALA A 87 -14.45 3.12 1.45
CA ALA A 87 -14.11 3.97 0.31
C ALA A 87 -14.77 5.35 0.38
N LEU A 88 -16.05 5.41 0.75
CA LEU A 88 -16.77 6.68 0.92
C LEU A 88 -16.20 7.52 2.07
N THR A 89 -15.92 6.89 3.22
CA THR A 89 -15.32 7.59 4.37
C THR A 89 -13.94 8.14 4.01
N ILE A 90 -13.07 7.35 3.38
CA ILE A 90 -11.75 7.85 2.95
C ILE A 90 -11.88 8.99 1.93
N ALA A 91 -12.84 8.91 0.99
CA ALA A 91 -13.08 9.98 0.02
C ALA A 91 -13.47 11.29 0.71
N GLU A 92 -14.35 11.22 1.70
CA GLU A 92 -14.79 12.37 2.50
C GLU A 92 -13.62 12.98 3.27
N GLU A 93 -12.84 12.16 3.99
CA GLU A 93 -11.67 12.61 4.75
C GLU A 93 -10.61 13.29 3.86
N ILE A 94 -10.36 12.75 2.65
CA ILE A 94 -9.48 13.39 1.64
C ILE A 94 -10.06 14.73 1.18
N ALA A 95 -11.37 14.78 0.89
CA ALA A 95 -12.05 16.01 0.48
C ALA A 95 -12.04 17.07 1.58
N LEU A 96 -11.99 16.68 2.86
CA LEU A 96 -11.87 17.56 4.03
C LEU A 96 -10.43 17.99 4.35
N ALA A 97 -9.44 17.60 3.53
CA ALA A 97 -8.01 17.91 3.69
C ALA A 97 -7.31 17.21 4.87
N GLU A 98 -7.82 16.06 5.34
CA GLU A 98 -7.17 15.33 6.45
C GLU A 98 -5.79 14.76 6.08
N TYR A 99 -5.54 14.54 4.78
CA TYR A 99 -4.32 13.90 4.27
C TYR A 99 -3.42 14.79 3.41
N GLY A 100 -3.62 16.12 3.44
CA GLY A 100 -2.71 17.06 2.76
C GLY A 100 -3.31 18.42 2.44
N ASN A 101 -2.43 19.37 2.10
CA ASN A 101 -2.76 20.79 1.90
C ASN A 101 -3.00 21.17 0.42
N GLY A 102 -3.50 20.23 -0.39
CA GLY A 102 -3.82 20.48 -1.80
C GLY A 102 -5.00 21.43 -1.97
N ASP A 103 -5.08 22.08 -3.14
CA ASP A 103 -6.28 22.84 -3.50
C ASP A 103 -7.51 21.92 -3.57
N LEU A 104 -8.71 22.51 -3.63
CA LEU A 104 -9.95 21.73 -3.65
C LEU A 104 -9.99 20.75 -4.84
N ARG A 105 -9.48 21.16 -6.01
CA ARG A 105 -9.49 20.34 -7.21
C ARG A 105 -8.61 19.09 -7.04
N THR A 106 -7.38 19.24 -6.55
CA THR A 106 -6.48 18.10 -6.30
C THR A 106 -7.03 17.18 -5.23
N ARG A 107 -7.63 17.72 -4.16
CA ARG A 107 -8.26 16.88 -3.13
C ARG A 107 -9.41 16.04 -3.69
N LEU A 108 -10.29 16.64 -4.48
CA LEU A 108 -11.41 15.91 -5.09
C LEU A 108 -10.95 14.86 -6.12
N ASP A 109 -9.93 15.16 -6.93
CA ASP A 109 -9.35 14.17 -7.86
C ASP A 109 -8.76 12.97 -7.10
N ASN A 110 -8.00 13.24 -6.03
CA ASN A 110 -7.47 12.19 -5.17
C ASN A 110 -8.57 11.38 -4.49
N ALA A 111 -9.62 12.01 -3.98
CA ALA A 111 -10.75 11.33 -3.33
C ALA A 111 -11.43 10.34 -4.30
N VAL A 112 -11.66 10.74 -5.56
CA VAL A 112 -12.24 9.88 -6.58
C VAL A 112 -11.32 8.70 -6.93
N ARG A 113 -10.03 8.98 -7.16
CA ARG A 113 -9.06 7.93 -7.52
C ARG A 113 -8.87 6.91 -6.41
N VAL A 114 -8.70 7.37 -5.18
CA VAL A 114 -8.49 6.51 -4.01
C VAL A 114 -9.73 5.67 -3.73
N SER A 115 -10.92 6.27 -3.71
CA SER A 115 -12.15 5.52 -3.45
C SER A 115 -12.42 4.45 -4.50
N LEU A 116 -12.19 4.76 -5.78
CA LEU A 116 -12.28 3.78 -6.85
C LEU A 116 -11.28 2.64 -6.64
N ALA A 117 -10.02 2.95 -6.34
CA ALA A 117 -8.99 1.94 -6.08
C ALA A 117 -9.33 1.05 -4.87
N ILE A 118 -9.96 1.57 -3.82
CA ILE A 118 -10.42 0.76 -2.69
C ILE A 118 -11.48 -0.24 -3.14
N VAL A 119 -12.47 0.21 -3.93
CA VAL A 119 -13.58 -0.63 -4.40
C VAL A 119 -13.08 -1.74 -5.33
N THR A 120 -12.14 -1.42 -6.22
CA THR A 120 -11.52 -2.39 -7.16
C THR A 120 -10.36 -3.18 -6.57
N GLU A 121 -10.11 -3.04 -5.26
CA GLU A 121 -9.00 -3.67 -4.53
C GLU A 121 -7.58 -3.29 -5.04
N GLY A 122 -7.48 -2.22 -5.82
CA GLY A 122 -6.26 -1.78 -6.48
C GLY A 122 -5.79 -2.76 -7.56
N MET A 123 -6.72 -3.50 -8.17
CA MET A 123 -6.48 -4.54 -9.18
C MET A 123 -7.15 -4.15 -10.50
N THR A 124 -6.63 -3.12 -11.18
CA THR A 124 -7.11 -2.64 -12.49
C THR A 124 -5.94 -2.06 -13.26
#